data_AF-A0A918ISA2-F1
#
_entry.id   AF-A0A918ISA2-F1
#
_cell.length_a   1.000
_cell.length_b   1.000
_cell.length_c   1.000
_cell.angle_alpha   90.00
_cell.angle_beta   90.00
_cell.angle_gamma   90.00
#
_symmetry.space_group_name_H-M   'P 1'
#
loop_
_entity.id
_entity.type
_entity.pdbx_description
1 polymer ?
#
loop_
_entity_poly.entity_id
_entity_poly.type
_entity_poly.pdbx_seq_one_letter_code
_entity_poly.pdbx_strand_id
1 'polypeptide(L)'
;MKIFKVTSFLFSLLLLASCEIVQETHFNADGSGTYSLGFDMSEMMKMGLSSEEDFTSQQIDTLLVFADYIELKKDSIAKLSQEDQDKIKELEPFSLSMKSDTVTNTLEMKLKYDFKDQEDLLAFGDKLKGQNFDELSMFSGVLSTGKSADIEDGEEGKAESAFPDFNTSFITSFSREGFSLRITQEALEKQEKEKDTTITADSPMVELVRFKNRYTFPYKVKAVSNKNARVLSDFKGIEISGNLFEITNNPRFFDMDVAFEGE
;
A
#
# COMPACT_ATOMS: atom_id res chain seq x y z
N MET A 1 -43.82 -0.94 -16.67
CA MET A 1 -43.45 -0.33 -15.37
C MET A 1 -42.90 -1.30 -14.32
N LYS A 2 -43.28 -2.60 -14.29
CA LYS A 2 -42.69 -3.56 -13.33
C LYS A 2 -41.24 -3.97 -13.70
N ILE A 3 -40.94 -4.12 -14.99
CA ILE A 3 -39.60 -4.53 -15.46
C ILE A 3 -38.54 -3.44 -15.20
N PHE A 4 -38.90 -2.16 -15.36
CA PHE A 4 -38.00 -1.01 -15.11
C PHE A 4 -37.65 -0.82 -13.62
N LYS A 5 -38.51 -1.28 -12.70
CA LYS A 5 -38.23 -1.26 -11.25
C LYS A 5 -37.33 -2.41 -10.83
N VAL A 6 -37.38 -3.55 -11.52
CA VAL A 6 -36.50 -4.70 -11.26
C VAL A 6 -35.08 -4.45 -11.78
N THR A 7 -34.93 -3.78 -12.93
CA THR A 7 -33.60 -3.41 -13.47
C THR A 7 -32.89 -2.36 -12.62
N SER A 8 -33.63 -1.41 -12.03
CA SER A 8 -33.05 -0.41 -11.12
C SER A 8 -32.61 -1.00 -9.77
N PHE A 9 -33.26 -2.07 -9.31
CA PHE A 9 -32.86 -2.77 -8.07
C PHE A 9 -31.66 -3.70 -8.31
N LEU A 10 -31.56 -4.31 -9.50
CA LEU A 10 -30.41 -5.11 -9.91
C LEU A 10 -29.14 -4.26 -10.14
N PHE A 11 -29.29 -3.02 -10.60
CA PHE A 11 -28.18 -2.08 -10.75
C PHE A 11 -27.67 -1.50 -9.42
N SER A 12 -28.52 -1.48 -8.38
CA SER A 12 -28.14 -1.02 -7.04
C SER A 12 -27.41 -2.09 -6.21
N LEU A 13 -27.45 -3.36 -6.65
CA LEU A 13 -26.74 -4.48 -6.01
C LEU A 13 -25.30 -4.67 -6.52
N LEU A 14 -24.86 -3.83 -7.46
CA LEU A 14 -23.55 -3.91 -8.14
C LEU A 14 -22.51 -2.93 -7.60
N LEU A 15 -22.78 -2.25 -6.48
CA LEU A 15 -21.75 -1.51 -5.75
C LEU A 15 -21.02 -2.47 -4.82
N LEU A 16 -20.44 -3.54 -5.38
CA LEU A 16 -19.38 -4.29 -4.73
C LEU A 16 -18.17 -3.37 -4.72
N ALA A 17 -17.99 -2.60 -3.64
CA ALA A 17 -16.72 -1.94 -3.43
C ALA A 17 -15.69 -3.03 -3.10
N SER A 18 -14.52 -2.91 -3.70
CA SER A 18 -13.39 -3.80 -3.44
C SER A 18 -12.64 -3.33 -2.18
N CYS A 19 -11.96 -4.25 -1.49
CA CYS A 19 -10.83 -3.91 -0.64
C CYS A 19 -9.78 -3.15 -1.45
N GLU A 20 -9.26 -2.06 -0.90
CA GLU A 20 -8.28 -1.23 -1.58
C GLU A 20 -6.94 -1.20 -0.83
N ILE A 21 -5.88 -1.54 -1.53
CA ILE A 21 -4.51 -1.25 -1.11
C ILE A 21 -4.07 -0.02 -1.88
N VAL A 22 -3.76 1.06 -1.16
CA VAL A 22 -3.45 2.36 -1.75
C VAL A 22 -2.04 2.77 -1.37
N GLN A 23 -1.17 2.85 -2.35
CA GLN A 23 0.14 3.49 -2.24
C GLN A 23 0.07 4.89 -2.83
N GLU A 24 0.44 5.89 -2.04
CA GLU A 24 0.46 7.28 -2.46
C GLU A 24 1.86 7.85 -2.20
N THR A 25 2.47 8.44 -3.22
CA THR A 25 3.71 9.20 -3.10
C THR A 25 3.46 10.64 -3.50
N HIS A 26 3.75 11.58 -2.63
CA HIS A 26 3.73 13.01 -2.91
C HIS A 26 5.16 13.54 -2.92
N PHE A 27 5.64 13.96 -4.09
CA PHE A 27 6.94 14.59 -4.25
C PHE A 27 6.87 16.11 -4.06
N ASN A 28 7.86 16.64 -3.36
CA ASN A 28 8.17 18.06 -3.29
C ASN A 28 9.21 18.43 -4.37
N ALA A 29 9.35 19.73 -4.64
CA ALA A 29 10.26 20.21 -5.69
C ALA A 29 11.75 19.95 -5.40
N ASP A 30 12.11 19.77 -4.11
CA ASP A 30 13.46 19.46 -3.66
C ASP A 30 13.79 17.96 -3.66
N GLY A 31 12.85 17.10 -4.07
CA GLY A 31 13.00 15.65 -4.09
C GLY A 31 12.58 14.94 -2.80
N SER A 32 12.27 15.69 -1.73
CA SER A 32 11.64 15.15 -0.52
C SER A 32 10.17 14.84 -0.76
N GLY A 33 9.48 14.28 0.24
CA GLY A 33 8.06 14.06 0.11
C GLY A 33 7.46 13.22 1.21
N THR A 34 6.25 12.73 0.91
CA THR A 34 5.51 11.84 1.78
C THR A 34 5.12 10.60 0.98
N TYR A 35 5.41 9.45 1.53
CA TYR A 35 4.88 8.17 1.09
C TYR A 35 3.82 7.69 2.08
N SER A 36 2.75 7.07 1.59
CA SER A 36 1.79 6.39 2.44
C SER A 36 1.35 5.07 1.83
N LEU A 37 1.31 4.04 2.68
CA LEU A 37 0.73 2.74 2.39
C LEU A 37 -0.57 2.64 3.20
N GLY A 38 -1.69 2.45 2.53
CA GLY A 38 -3.01 2.37 3.14
C GLY A 38 -3.74 1.08 2.77
N PHE A 39 -4.56 0.62 3.71
CA PHE A 39 -5.46 -0.52 3.57
C PHE A 39 -6.87 -0.09 3.93
N ASP A 40 -7.80 -0.31 3.02
CA ASP A 40 -9.23 -0.24 3.29
C ASP A 40 -9.82 -1.64 3.19
N MET A 41 -10.13 -2.22 4.35
CA MET A 41 -10.70 -3.56 4.52
C MET A 41 -12.18 -3.49 4.93
N SER A 42 -12.81 -2.32 4.82
CA SER A 42 -14.21 -2.09 5.21
C SER A 42 -15.17 -3.04 4.49
N GLU A 43 -14.87 -3.40 3.24
CA GLU A 43 -15.68 -4.35 2.46
C GLU A 43 -15.54 -5.80 2.96
N MET A 44 -14.34 -6.22 3.39
CA MET A 44 -14.18 -7.52 4.06
C MET A 44 -14.94 -7.58 5.39
N MET A 45 -14.95 -6.49 6.16
CA MET A 45 -15.76 -6.36 7.37
C MET A 45 -17.26 -6.54 7.06
N LYS A 46 -17.77 -5.88 6.01
CA LYS A 46 -19.18 -6.00 5.58
C LYS A 46 -19.57 -7.41 5.16
N MET A 47 -18.63 -8.17 4.63
CA MET A 47 -18.84 -9.58 4.26
C MET A 47 -18.70 -10.55 5.45
N GLY A 48 -18.31 -10.06 6.64
CA GLY A 48 -18.08 -10.89 7.81
C GLY A 48 -16.83 -11.78 7.70
N LEU A 49 -15.84 -11.38 6.88
CA LEU A 49 -14.58 -12.12 6.71
C LEU A 49 -13.49 -11.67 7.69
N SER A 50 -13.75 -10.70 8.55
CA SER A 50 -12.85 -10.30 9.64
C SER A 50 -12.91 -11.32 10.78
N SER A 51 -11.77 -11.79 11.27
CA SER A 51 -11.69 -12.62 12.47
C SER A 51 -12.43 -11.94 13.62
N GLU A 52 -13.40 -12.64 14.22
CA GLU A 52 -14.24 -12.11 15.30
C GLU A 52 -13.46 -11.79 16.58
N GLU A 53 -12.16 -12.13 16.66
CA GLU A 53 -11.37 -12.07 17.88
C GLU A 53 -10.40 -10.87 17.98
N ASP A 54 -9.95 -10.27 16.87
CA ASP A 54 -8.84 -9.27 16.91
C ASP A 54 -9.29 -7.80 17.04
N PHE A 55 -10.54 -7.48 16.70
CA PHE A 55 -11.05 -6.10 16.69
C PHE A 55 -12.27 -5.89 17.60
N THR A 56 -12.34 -6.64 18.70
CA THR A 56 -13.50 -6.74 19.62
C THR A 56 -13.83 -5.48 20.43
N SER A 57 -13.33 -4.28 20.06
CA SER A 57 -13.68 -3.04 20.75
C SER A 57 -14.26 -1.96 19.83
N GLN A 58 -15.29 -1.32 20.38
CA GLN A 58 -16.10 -0.25 19.80
C GLN A 58 -15.22 0.91 19.32
N GLN A 59 -15.45 1.34 18.08
CA GLN A 59 -14.96 2.59 17.47
C GLN A 59 -13.55 3.03 17.89
N ILE A 60 -12.55 2.55 17.16
CA ILE A 60 -11.16 2.96 17.30
C ILE A 60 -10.87 4.06 16.28
N ASP A 61 -10.33 5.19 16.73
CA ASP A 61 -9.74 6.24 15.90
C ASP A 61 -8.42 6.66 16.54
N THR A 62 -7.31 6.15 16.01
CA THR A 62 -5.98 6.29 16.59
C THR A 62 -5.02 6.87 15.57
N LEU A 63 -4.26 7.88 16.01
CA LEU A 63 -3.09 8.40 15.31
C LEU A 63 -1.87 8.24 16.23
N LEU A 64 -0.92 7.44 15.80
CA LEU A 64 0.38 7.26 16.44
C LEU A 64 1.43 8.00 15.60
N VAL A 65 2.01 9.05 16.17
CA VAL A 65 3.20 9.72 15.61
C VAL A 65 4.42 9.16 16.32
N PHE A 66 5.29 8.45 15.59
CA PHE A 66 6.38 7.71 16.22
C PHE A 66 7.41 8.64 16.88
N ALA A 67 7.71 9.80 16.29
CA ALA A 67 8.56 10.81 16.93
C ALA A 67 8.05 11.21 18.33
N ASP A 68 6.74 11.47 18.45
CA ASP A 68 6.12 11.83 19.73
C ASP A 68 6.13 10.66 20.72
N TYR A 69 5.85 9.45 20.23
CA TYR A 69 5.87 8.23 21.03
C TYR A 69 7.27 7.91 21.56
N ILE A 70 8.30 8.08 20.73
CA ILE A 70 9.70 7.85 21.08
C ILE A 70 10.15 8.84 22.15
N GLU A 71 9.84 10.13 22.01
CA GLU A 71 10.17 11.12 23.03
C GLU A 71 9.41 10.85 24.34
N LEU A 72 8.14 10.43 24.27
CA LEU A 72 7.35 10.03 25.44
C LEU A 72 7.93 8.81 26.16
N LYS A 73 8.53 7.86 25.43
CA LYS A 73 9.09 6.60 25.95
C LYS A 73 10.61 6.63 26.10
N LYS A 74 11.25 7.79 25.97
CA LYS A 74 12.71 7.98 25.98
C LYS A 74 13.43 7.29 27.14
N ASP A 75 12.91 7.41 28.36
CA ASP A 75 13.52 6.77 29.55
C ASP A 75 13.47 5.23 29.52
N SER A 76 12.45 4.67 28.86
CA SER A 76 12.35 3.22 28.65
C SER A 76 13.23 2.77 27.49
N ILE A 77 13.25 3.54 26.40
CA ILE A 77 14.09 3.27 25.22
C ILE A 77 15.57 3.35 25.58
N ALA A 78 15.98 4.29 26.43
CA ALA A 78 17.37 4.42 26.90
C ALA A 78 17.89 3.20 27.69
N LYS A 79 17.01 2.29 28.13
CA LYS A 79 17.39 1.04 28.81
C LYS A 79 17.63 -0.13 27.84
N LEU A 80 17.29 0.04 26.57
CA LEU A 80 17.46 -0.98 25.55
C LEU A 80 18.90 -1.02 25.04
N SER A 81 19.24 -2.05 24.27
CA SER A 81 20.54 -2.12 23.59
C SER A 81 20.69 -0.98 22.59
N GLN A 82 21.93 -0.61 22.24
CA GLN A 82 22.15 0.43 21.23
C GLN A 82 21.51 0.06 19.89
N GLU A 83 21.57 -1.23 19.52
CA GLU A 83 20.94 -1.75 18.31
C GLU A 83 19.43 -1.51 18.30
N ASP A 84 18.74 -1.79 19.40
CA ASP A 84 17.29 -1.57 19.49
C ASP A 84 16.93 -0.08 19.52
N GLN A 85 17.76 0.74 20.17
CA GLN A 85 17.58 2.19 20.16
C GLN A 85 17.70 2.77 18.76
N ASP A 86 18.69 2.32 17.99
CA ASP A 86 18.92 2.76 16.62
C ASP A 86 17.74 2.33 15.71
N LYS A 87 17.26 1.08 15.83
CA LYS A 87 16.08 0.60 15.10
C LYS A 87 14.82 1.42 15.42
N ILE A 88 14.55 1.68 16.70
CA ILE A 88 13.38 2.47 17.10
C ILE A 88 13.49 3.89 16.54
N LYS A 89 14.69 4.46 16.51
CA LYS A 89 14.92 5.80 15.97
C LYS A 89 14.62 5.90 14.47
N GLU A 90 14.82 4.83 13.70
CA GLU A 90 14.45 4.80 12.28
C GLU A 90 12.94 4.99 12.05
N LEU A 91 12.11 4.78 13.07
CA LEU A 91 10.67 4.99 13.02
C LEU A 91 10.25 6.46 13.23
N GLU A 92 11.13 7.36 13.69
CA GLU A 92 10.82 8.79 13.87
C GLU A 92 10.02 9.44 12.71
N PRO A 93 10.35 9.22 11.43
CA PRO A 93 9.62 9.82 10.30
C PRO A 93 8.28 9.14 9.96
N PHE A 94 7.84 8.14 10.73
CA PHE A 94 6.61 7.42 10.49
C PHE A 94 5.44 7.93 11.33
N SER A 95 4.24 7.78 10.79
CA SER A 95 3.00 7.90 11.56
C SER A 95 1.99 6.86 11.10
N LEU A 96 1.31 6.23 12.06
CA LEU A 96 0.28 5.23 11.82
C LEU A 96 -1.09 5.79 12.18
N SER A 97 -2.03 5.72 11.24
CA SER A 97 -3.44 6.00 11.47
C SER A 97 -4.23 4.69 11.38
N MET A 98 -5.10 4.45 12.34
CA MET A 98 -6.01 3.30 12.35
C MET A 98 -7.41 3.76 12.72
N LYS A 99 -8.38 3.38 11.91
CA LYS A 99 -9.78 3.68 12.12
C LYS A 99 -10.59 2.40 11.93
N SER A 100 -11.26 1.95 13.00
CA SER A 100 -12.12 0.78 12.99
C SER A 100 -13.45 1.13 13.63
N ASP A 101 -14.57 0.82 12.99
CA ASP A 101 -15.90 1.09 13.50
C ASP A 101 -16.86 -0.02 13.07
N THR A 102 -17.28 -0.84 14.04
CA THR A 102 -18.17 -1.98 13.82
C THR A 102 -19.62 -1.57 13.51
N VAL A 103 -20.03 -0.33 13.81
CA VAL A 103 -21.36 0.18 13.45
C VAL A 103 -21.39 0.56 11.97
N THR A 104 -20.34 1.22 11.49
CA THR A 104 -20.22 1.63 10.08
C THR A 104 -19.55 0.58 9.19
N ASN A 105 -19.05 -0.53 9.77
CA ASN A 105 -18.21 -1.54 9.12
C ASN A 105 -16.99 -0.92 8.44
N THR A 106 -16.35 0.03 9.11
CA THR A 106 -15.13 0.68 8.61
C THR A 106 -13.92 0.00 9.20
N LEU A 107 -12.92 -0.32 8.38
CA LEU A 107 -11.59 -0.72 8.83
C LEU A 107 -10.56 -0.14 7.86
N GLU A 108 -9.94 0.96 8.27
CA GLU A 108 -8.95 1.72 7.51
C GLU A 108 -7.66 1.81 8.30
N MET A 109 -6.53 1.48 7.68
CA MET A 109 -5.20 1.66 8.24
C MET A 109 -4.33 2.42 7.25
N LYS A 110 -3.51 3.34 7.73
CA LYS A 110 -2.56 4.08 6.90
C LYS A 110 -1.25 4.31 7.63
N LEU A 111 -0.18 3.79 7.07
CA LEU A 111 1.18 4.09 7.48
C LEU A 111 1.74 5.18 6.55
N LYS A 112 2.12 6.30 7.14
CA LYS A 112 2.72 7.45 6.45
C LYS A 112 4.20 7.52 6.83
N TYR A 113 5.02 7.93 5.87
CA TYR A 113 6.46 8.07 5.99
C TYR A 113 6.90 9.35 5.28
N ASP A 114 7.55 10.26 6.00
CA ASP A 114 8.10 11.48 5.44
C ASP A 114 9.58 11.24 5.06
N PHE A 115 9.86 11.24 3.76
CA PHE A 115 11.18 10.95 3.20
C PHE A 115 11.91 12.23 2.77
N LYS A 116 13.23 12.24 2.91
CA LYS A 116 14.07 13.41 2.59
C LYS A 116 14.47 13.46 1.12
N ASP A 117 14.63 12.31 0.50
CA ASP A 117 15.04 12.14 -0.89
C ASP A 117 14.63 10.75 -1.40
N GLN A 118 15.00 10.47 -2.65
CA GLN A 118 14.66 9.22 -3.30
C GLN A 118 15.34 7.98 -2.68
N GLU A 119 16.57 8.11 -2.19
CA GLU A 119 17.25 6.99 -1.52
C GLU A 119 16.53 6.65 -0.21
N ASP A 120 16.12 7.69 0.52
CA ASP A 120 15.34 7.58 1.75
C ASP A 120 13.94 6.96 1.51
N LEU A 121 13.31 7.26 0.38
CA LEU A 121 12.06 6.62 -0.05
C LEU A 121 12.24 5.11 -0.28
N LEU A 122 13.30 4.71 -1.00
CA LEU A 122 13.60 3.29 -1.27
C LEU A 122 13.91 2.50 0.02
N ALA A 123 14.44 3.18 1.04
CA ALA A 123 14.71 2.59 2.34
C ALA A 123 13.44 2.36 3.20
N PHE A 124 12.24 2.78 2.77
CA PHE A 124 11.00 2.65 3.53
C PHE A 124 10.76 1.21 4.05
N GLY A 125 10.87 0.22 3.16
CA GLY A 125 10.66 -1.19 3.52
C GLY A 125 11.72 -1.70 4.49
N ASP A 126 12.98 -1.29 4.30
CA ASP A 126 14.10 -1.71 5.14
C ASP A 126 13.99 -1.15 6.56
N LYS A 127 13.54 0.09 6.73
CA LYS A 127 13.32 0.70 8.06
C LYS A 127 12.22 0.01 8.87
N LEU A 128 11.30 -0.67 8.19
CA LEU A 128 10.23 -1.45 8.82
C LEU A 128 10.67 -2.89 9.12
N LYS A 129 11.75 -3.39 8.50
CA LYS A 129 12.25 -4.75 8.75
C LYS A 129 12.81 -4.85 10.17
N GLY A 130 12.36 -5.87 10.90
CA GLY A 130 12.85 -6.15 12.25
C GLY A 130 12.27 -5.23 13.34
N GLN A 131 11.26 -4.44 13.01
CA GLN A 131 10.49 -3.67 13.99
C GLN A 131 9.47 -4.59 14.68
N ASN A 132 9.54 -4.67 16.01
CA ASN A 132 8.63 -5.47 16.82
C ASN A 132 7.54 -4.59 17.45
N PHE A 133 6.79 -3.88 16.60
CA PHE A 133 5.61 -3.13 17.02
C PHE A 133 4.36 -3.86 16.53
N ASP A 134 3.50 -4.28 17.45
CA ASP A 134 2.30 -5.06 17.15
C ASP A 134 1.40 -4.31 16.15
N GLU A 135 1.35 -2.98 16.24
CA GLU A 135 0.55 -2.13 15.34
C GLU A 135 1.12 -2.05 13.91
N LEU A 136 2.41 -2.39 13.72
CA LEU A 136 3.06 -2.47 12.40
C LEU A 136 3.01 -3.88 11.81
N SER A 137 2.55 -4.89 12.55
CA SER A 137 2.52 -6.29 12.12
C SER A 137 1.80 -6.48 10.77
N MET A 138 0.63 -5.86 10.58
CA MET A 138 -0.11 -5.95 9.31
C MET A 138 0.64 -5.32 8.13
N PHE A 139 1.34 -4.19 8.33
CA PHE A 139 2.17 -3.56 7.30
C PHE A 139 3.40 -4.42 7.00
N SER A 140 4.04 -4.96 8.05
CA SER A 140 5.18 -5.85 7.91
C SER A 140 4.82 -7.13 7.16
N GLY A 141 3.62 -7.69 7.34
CA GLY A 141 3.19 -8.90 6.61
C GLY A 141 3.02 -8.67 5.11
N VAL A 142 2.60 -7.47 4.70
CA VAL A 142 2.49 -7.09 3.27
C VAL A 142 3.85 -6.74 2.67
N LEU A 143 4.78 -6.20 3.47
CA LEU A 143 6.12 -5.80 3.03
C LEU A 143 7.17 -6.91 3.16
N SER A 144 6.90 -7.96 3.94
CA SER A 144 7.86 -9.03 4.20
C SER A 144 7.75 -10.13 3.16
N THR A 145 8.74 -10.21 2.29
CA THR A 145 9.21 -11.50 1.80
C THR A 145 9.94 -12.21 2.95
N GLY A 146 9.27 -13.10 3.68
CA GLY A 146 9.99 -14.16 4.40
C GLY A 146 9.61 -14.48 5.85
N LYS A 147 8.59 -13.87 6.46
CA LYS A 147 8.01 -14.41 7.71
C LYS A 147 6.53 -14.08 7.78
N SER A 148 5.73 -15.13 7.71
CA SER A 148 4.29 -15.12 7.89
C SER A 148 3.93 -14.40 9.20
N ALA A 149 2.84 -13.62 9.17
CA ALA A 149 1.99 -13.57 10.35
C ALA A 149 1.54 -15.01 10.60
N ASP A 150 1.73 -15.51 11.82
CA ASP A 150 1.21 -16.81 12.23
C ASP A 150 -0.31 -16.79 12.07
N ILE A 151 -0.78 -17.25 10.91
CA ILE A 151 -2.13 -17.78 10.78
C ILE A 151 -1.95 -19.25 11.14
N GLU A 152 -2.40 -19.61 12.34
CA GLU A 152 -2.50 -21.00 12.78
C GLU A 152 -3.41 -21.76 11.80
N ASP A 153 -2.83 -22.32 10.75
CA ASP A 153 -3.21 -23.65 10.27
C ASP A 153 -2.02 -24.25 9.53
N GLY A 154 -1.60 -25.42 10.00
CA GLY A 154 -0.31 -26.01 9.67
C GLY A 154 -0.23 -26.47 8.22
N GLU A 155 0.41 -25.67 7.37
CA GLU A 155 1.24 -26.13 6.25
C GLU A 155 2.43 -25.18 6.11
N GLU A 156 3.66 -25.71 6.18
CA GLU A 156 4.91 -24.98 5.93
C GLU A 156 5.02 -24.61 4.42
N GLY A 157 4.20 -23.66 3.99
CA GLY A 157 4.31 -22.99 2.70
C GLY A 157 4.90 -21.60 2.89
N LYS A 158 6.02 -21.31 2.24
CA LYS A 158 6.51 -19.92 2.10
C LYS A 158 5.56 -19.16 1.17
N ALA A 159 4.44 -18.68 1.71
CA ALA A 159 3.59 -17.73 1.01
C ALA A 159 4.25 -16.35 1.11
N GLU A 160 4.94 -15.95 0.05
CA GLU A 160 5.36 -14.57 -0.13
C GLU A 160 4.13 -13.68 -0.40
N SER A 161 4.20 -12.40 -0.04
CA SER A 161 3.09 -11.46 -0.24
C SER A 161 2.63 -11.48 -1.70
N ALA A 162 1.32 -11.65 -1.92
CA ALA A 162 0.72 -11.61 -3.26
C ALA A 162 0.80 -10.21 -3.92
N PHE A 163 1.41 -9.24 -3.25
CA PHE A 163 1.57 -7.86 -3.70
C PHE A 163 3.04 -7.57 -4.01
N PRO A 164 3.32 -6.78 -5.07
CA PRO A 164 4.69 -6.38 -5.38
C PRO A 164 5.26 -5.52 -4.25
N ASP A 165 6.49 -5.81 -3.82
CA ASP A 165 7.25 -4.90 -2.97
C ASP A 165 7.78 -3.76 -3.85
N PHE A 166 7.11 -2.60 -3.80
CA PHE A 166 7.49 -1.45 -4.61
C PHE A 166 8.84 -0.84 -4.25
N ASN A 167 9.40 -1.14 -3.07
CA ASN A 167 10.71 -0.61 -2.67
C ASN A 167 11.85 -1.32 -3.40
N THR A 168 11.71 -2.63 -3.64
CA THR A 168 12.76 -3.46 -4.24
C THR A 168 12.45 -3.88 -5.67
N SER A 169 11.17 -4.01 -6.01
CA SER A 169 10.72 -4.50 -7.32
C SER A 169 10.73 -3.42 -8.38
N PHE A 170 10.71 -2.14 -8.00
CA PHE A 170 10.62 -1.03 -8.93
C PHE A 170 11.73 0.01 -8.71
N ILE A 171 12.37 0.40 -9.80
CA ILE A 171 13.20 1.59 -9.88
C ILE A 171 12.28 2.77 -10.11
N THR A 172 12.21 3.62 -9.11
CA THR A 172 11.58 4.94 -9.22
C THR A 172 12.67 5.95 -9.58
N SER A 173 12.36 6.94 -10.41
CA SER A 173 13.19 8.13 -10.62
C SER A 173 12.29 9.35 -10.70
N PHE A 174 12.67 10.41 -9.99
CA PHE A 174 11.96 11.68 -10.03
C PHE A 174 12.96 12.82 -10.18
N SER A 175 12.71 13.68 -11.16
CA SER A 175 13.44 14.93 -11.35
C SER A 175 12.54 15.98 -11.99
N ARG A 176 13.08 17.18 -12.21
CA ARG A 176 12.38 18.20 -12.99
C ARG A 176 12.12 17.80 -14.45
N GLU A 177 12.93 16.90 -15.00
CA GLU A 177 12.81 16.46 -16.39
C GLU A 177 11.66 15.45 -16.59
N GLY A 178 11.27 14.76 -15.52
CA GLY A 178 10.20 13.78 -15.54
C GLY A 178 10.23 12.82 -14.37
N PHE A 179 9.33 11.86 -14.42
CA PHE A 179 9.26 10.73 -13.50
C PHE A 179 9.27 9.42 -14.28
N SER A 180 9.89 8.38 -13.73
CA SER A 180 9.83 7.03 -14.27
C SER A 180 9.63 6.00 -13.17
N LEU A 181 8.83 4.98 -13.44
CA LEU A 181 8.67 3.79 -12.62
C LEU A 181 8.93 2.57 -13.51
N ARG A 182 9.87 1.70 -13.12
CA ARG A 182 10.27 0.53 -13.92
C ARG A 182 10.49 -0.68 -13.05
N ILE A 183 9.87 -1.81 -13.41
CA ILE A 183 10.19 -3.08 -12.77
C ILE A 183 11.67 -3.42 -12.97
N THR A 184 12.34 -3.90 -11.92
CA THR A 184 13.72 -4.39 -11.99
C THR A 184 13.77 -5.69 -12.77
N GLN A 185 14.94 -5.99 -13.36
CA GLN A 185 15.13 -7.27 -14.05
C GLN A 185 15.00 -8.46 -13.09
N GLU A 186 15.48 -8.31 -11.85
CA GLU A 186 15.38 -9.33 -10.82
C GLU A 186 13.91 -9.63 -10.45
N ALA A 187 13.11 -8.58 -10.22
CA ALA A 187 11.68 -8.75 -9.92
C ALA A 187 10.90 -9.33 -11.10
N LEU A 188 11.26 -8.94 -12.33
CA LEU A 188 10.67 -9.53 -13.55
C LEU A 188 10.94 -11.04 -13.61
N GLU A 189 12.19 -11.46 -13.42
CA GLU A 189 12.58 -12.88 -13.45
C GLU A 189 11.94 -13.67 -12.30
N LYS A 190 11.81 -13.06 -11.13
CA LYS A 190 11.13 -13.65 -9.97
C LYS A 190 9.65 -13.89 -10.27
N GLN A 191 8.95 -12.87 -10.74
CA GLN A 191 7.53 -12.96 -11.09
C GLN A 191 7.28 -13.98 -12.23
N GLU A 192 8.21 -14.15 -13.16
CA GLU A 192 8.11 -15.18 -14.20
C GLU A 192 8.29 -16.60 -13.64
N LYS A 193 9.22 -16.81 -12.70
CA LYS A 193 9.48 -18.11 -12.07
C LYS A 193 8.38 -18.53 -11.11
N GLU A 194 7.84 -17.58 -10.37
CA GLU A 194 6.88 -17.78 -9.27
C GLU A 194 5.45 -17.45 -9.69
N LYS A 195 5.20 -17.33 -11.00
CA LYS A 195 3.89 -16.98 -11.53
C LYS A 195 2.84 -17.97 -11.03
N ASP A 196 1.94 -17.50 -10.17
CA ASP A 196 0.81 -18.29 -9.73
C ASP A 196 -0.17 -18.51 -10.88
N THR A 197 -0.22 -19.73 -11.39
CA THR A 197 -1.13 -20.13 -12.47
C THR A 197 -2.53 -20.48 -11.98
N THR A 198 -2.76 -20.50 -10.66
CA THR A 198 -4.05 -20.86 -10.06
C THR A 198 -5.03 -19.67 -10.01
N ILE A 199 -4.51 -18.43 -9.98
CA ILE A 199 -5.32 -17.21 -10.02
C ILE A 199 -5.77 -16.94 -11.46
N THR A 200 -7.07 -17.13 -11.69
CA THR A 200 -7.75 -16.83 -12.96
C THR A 200 -8.54 -15.54 -12.85
N ALA A 201 -8.92 -14.95 -14.00
CA ALA A 201 -9.73 -13.73 -14.03
C ALA A 201 -11.09 -13.90 -13.31
N ASP A 202 -11.63 -15.11 -13.25
CA ASP A 202 -12.90 -15.45 -12.60
C ASP A 202 -12.75 -15.78 -11.11
N SER A 203 -11.54 -15.70 -10.55
CA SER A 203 -11.28 -16.02 -9.15
C SER A 203 -11.93 -14.96 -8.24
N PRO A 204 -12.67 -15.35 -7.18
CA PRO A 204 -13.39 -14.40 -6.32
C PRO A 204 -12.53 -13.28 -5.71
N MET A 205 -11.26 -13.57 -5.43
CA MET A 205 -10.30 -12.59 -4.88
C MET A 205 -9.91 -11.48 -5.86
N VAL A 206 -10.04 -11.72 -7.17
CA VAL A 206 -9.64 -10.76 -8.21
C VAL A 206 -10.54 -9.54 -8.20
N GLU A 207 -11.85 -9.73 -8.05
CA GLU A 207 -12.78 -8.60 -7.95
C GLU A 207 -12.73 -7.95 -6.57
N LEU A 208 -12.36 -8.73 -5.54
CA LEU A 208 -12.36 -8.26 -4.16
C LEU A 208 -11.21 -7.31 -3.84
N VAL A 209 -10.02 -7.48 -4.43
CA VAL A 209 -8.85 -6.66 -4.08
C VAL A 209 -8.41 -5.79 -5.25
N ARG A 210 -8.35 -4.49 -5.01
CA ARG A 210 -7.78 -3.51 -5.94
C ARG A 210 -6.54 -2.87 -5.37
N PHE A 211 -5.51 -2.84 -6.19
CA PHE A 211 -4.31 -2.08 -5.90
C PHE A 211 -4.39 -0.71 -6.59
N LYS A 212 -4.01 0.34 -5.89
CA LYS A 212 -3.94 1.71 -6.39
C LYS A 212 -2.57 2.30 -6.09
N ASN A 213 -1.94 2.81 -7.14
CA ASN A 213 -0.69 3.56 -7.07
C ASN A 213 -0.97 4.99 -7.50
N ARG A 214 -0.72 5.95 -6.61
CA ARG A 214 -0.91 7.37 -6.87
C ARG A 214 0.39 8.13 -6.68
N TYR A 215 0.74 8.94 -7.66
CA TYR A 215 1.88 9.84 -7.57
C TYR A 215 1.38 11.27 -7.72
N THR A 216 1.80 12.15 -6.82
CA THR A 216 1.56 13.60 -6.88
C THR A 216 2.90 14.31 -7.02
N PHE A 217 2.95 15.26 -7.93
CA PHE A 217 4.14 15.98 -8.32
C PHE A 217 3.97 17.48 -8.07
N PRO A 218 5.07 18.22 -7.87
CA PRO A 218 5.01 19.67 -7.76
C PRO A 218 4.73 20.33 -9.14
N TYR A 219 4.97 19.61 -10.23
CA TYR A 219 4.87 20.05 -11.62
C TYR A 219 3.62 19.49 -12.31
N LYS A 220 3.13 20.19 -13.34
CA LYS A 220 2.02 19.71 -14.15
C LYS A 220 2.46 18.59 -15.09
N VAL A 221 1.65 17.55 -15.18
CA VAL A 221 1.79 16.41 -16.07
C VAL A 221 1.39 16.81 -17.48
N LYS A 222 2.33 16.68 -18.42
CA LYS A 222 2.10 16.91 -19.85
C LYS A 222 1.70 15.62 -20.56
N ALA A 223 2.36 14.51 -20.22
CA ALA A 223 2.12 13.20 -20.82
C ALA A 223 2.49 12.07 -19.86
N VAL A 224 1.82 10.93 -20.02
CA VAL A 224 2.14 9.67 -19.34
C VAL A 224 2.20 8.55 -20.39
N SER A 225 3.22 7.69 -20.32
CA SER A 225 3.44 6.62 -21.32
C SER A 225 2.56 5.39 -21.07
N ASN A 226 2.09 5.18 -19.84
CA ASN A 226 1.26 4.05 -19.46
C ASN A 226 -0.24 4.33 -19.69
N LYS A 227 -0.85 3.54 -20.57
CA LYS A 227 -2.27 3.64 -20.94
C LYS A 227 -3.26 3.31 -19.81
N ASN A 228 -2.80 2.58 -18.79
CA ASN A 228 -3.60 2.22 -17.61
C ASN A 228 -3.55 3.32 -16.53
N ALA A 229 -2.65 4.30 -16.68
CA ALA A 229 -2.56 5.44 -15.80
C ALA A 229 -3.52 6.56 -16.24
N ARG A 230 -4.17 7.21 -15.28
CA ARG A 230 -4.99 8.41 -15.49
C ARG A 230 -4.31 9.61 -14.85
N VAL A 231 -4.36 10.77 -15.52
CA VAL A 231 -3.95 12.05 -14.92
C VAL A 231 -5.06 12.54 -14.00
N LEU A 232 -4.70 13.02 -12.81
CA LEU A 232 -5.64 13.59 -11.85
C LEU A 232 -6.15 14.96 -12.31
N SER A 233 -7.27 15.42 -11.75
CA SER A 233 -7.98 16.63 -12.19
C SER A 233 -7.20 17.93 -12.04
N ASP A 234 -6.23 17.96 -11.14
CA ASP A 234 -5.33 19.10 -10.92
C ASP A 234 -4.13 19.12 -11.89
N PHE A 235 -4.03 18.11 -12.76
CA PHE A 235 -2.89 17.85 -13.65
C PHE A 235 -1.56 17.69 -12.91
N LYS A 236 -1.56 17.51 -11.59
CA LYS A 236 -0.34 17.37 -10.79
C LYS A 236 -0.14 15.96 -10.28
N GLY A 237 -1.07 15.05 -10.53
CA GLY A 237 -0.86 13.66 -10.19
C GLY A 237 -1.28 12.69 -11.27
N ILE A 238 -0.88 11.45 -11.06
CA ILE A 238 -1.33 10.30 -11.81
C ILE A 238 -1.85 9.23 -10.84
N GLU A 239 -2.75 8.40 -11.32
CA GLU A 239 -3.17 7.20 -10.62
C GLU A 239 -3.22 6.04 -11.60
N ILE A 240 -2.74 4.89 -11.16
CA ILE A 240 -2.90 3.62 -11.86
C ILE A 240 -3.50 2.61 -10.88
N SER A 241 -4.51 1.88 -11.35
CA SER A 241 -5.20 0.88 -10.54
C SER A 241 -5.37 -0.40 -11.34
N GLY A 242 -5.10 -1.53 -10.68
CA GLY A 242 -5.32 -2.85 -11.24
C GLY A 242 -5.87 -3.80 -10.18
N ASN A 243 -6.55 -4.85 -10.62
CA ASN A 243 -6.87 -5.97 -9.76
C ASN A 243 -5.69 -6.96 -9.67
N LEU A 244 -5.82 -7.95 -8.77
CA LEU A 244 -4.77 -8.95 -8.54
C LEU A 244 -4.38 -9.69 -9.83
N PHE A 245 -5.35 -10.11 -10.65
CA PHE A 245 -5.07 -10.84 -11.89
C PHE A 245 -4.27 -10.01 -12.89
N GLU A 246 -4.65 -8.75 -13.10
CA GLU A 246 -3.99 -7.82 -14.03
C GLU A 246 -2.52 -7.58 -13.65
N ILE A 247 -2.25 -7.39 -12.36
CA ILE A 247 -0.92 -7.08 -11.85
C ILE A 247 -0.03 -8.33 -11.88
N THR A 248 -0.55 -9.48 -11.47
CA THR A 248 0.21 -10.74 -11.46
C THR A 248 0.51 -11.26 -12.87
N ASN A 249 -0.39 -11.03 -13.84
CA ASN A 249 -0.20 -11.50 -15.22
C ASN A 249 0.52 -10.52 -16.13
N ASN A 250 0.71 -9.27 -15.69
CA ASN A 250 1.48 -8.27 -16.42
C ASN A 250 2.53 -7.65 -15.50
N PRO A 251 3.76 -8.19 -15.45
CA PRO A 251 4.83 -7.65 -14.60
C PRO A 251 5.13 -6.17 -14.84
N ARG A 252 4.90 -5.70 -16.07
CA ARG A 252 5.09 -4.29 -16.46
C ARG A 252 3.82 -3.46 -16.32
N PHE A 253 2.83 -3.91 -15.54
CA PHE A 253 1.54 -3.22 -15.39
C PHE A 253 1.74 -1.77 -14.93
N PHE A 254 2.69 -1.54 -14.03
CA PHE A 254 2.99 -0.23 -13.45
C PHE A 254 4.08 0.55 -14.19
N ASP A 255 4.78 -0.05 -15.15
CA ASP A 255 5.87 0.61 -15.88
C ASP A 255 5.37 1.89 -16.56
N MET A 256 6.01 3.03 -16.29
CA MET A 256 5.59 4.31 -16.85
C MET A 256 6.69 5.35 -16.87
N ASP A 257 6.52 6.33 -17.76
CA ASP A 257 7.23 7.60 -17.78
C ASP A 257 6.19 8.71 -17.75
N VAL A 258 6.52 9.78 -17.05
CA VAL A 258 5.73 11.00 -16.97
C VAL A 258 6.62 12.15 -17.39
N ALA A 259 6.17 12.89 -18.39
CA ALA A 259 6.78 14.14 -18.81
C ALA A 259 6.03 15.30 -18.17
N PHE A 260 6.77 16.26 -17.61
CA PHE A 260 6.19 17.49 -17.07
C PHE A 260 6.09 18.59 -18.13
N GLU A 261 5.20 19.56 -17.88
CA GLU A 261 5.22 20.81 -18.64
C GLU A 261 6.54 21.55 -18.36
N GLY A 262 7.26 21.93 -19.43
CA GLY A 262 8.40 22.83 -19.29
C GLY A 262 7.92 24.24 -18.92
N GLU A 263 8.77 24.98 -18.21
CA GLU A 263 8.56 26.43 -17.99
C GLU A 263 8.72 27.23 -19.28
#